data_AF-A0A1J5FLJ9-F1
#
_entry.id   AF-A0A1J5FLJ9-F1
#
_cell.length_a   1.000
_cell.length_b   1.000
_cell.length_c   1.000
_cell.angle_alpha   90.00
_cell.angle_beta   90.00
_cell.angle_gamma   90.00
#
_symmetry.space_group_name_H-M   'P 1'
#
loop_
_entity.id
_entity.type
_entity.pdbx_description
1 polymer ?
#
loop_
_entity_poly.entity_id
_entity_poly.type
_entity_poly.pdbx_seq_one_letter_code
_entity_poly.pdbx_strand_id
1 'polypeptide(L)' 'MNKIILQFGLLVFFLAVIFFSQRGIPLQDILLKSFLIFIVLTVMLSIAAIVFMKSINKSSLDKSKELTENLTGSSK' A
#
# COMPACT_ATOMS: atom_id res chain seq x y z
N MET A 1 -8.45 -0.79 -5.56
CA MET A 1 -7.05 -0.56 -5.14
C MET A 1 -6.33 -1.77 -4.56
N ASN A 2 -6.99 -2.77 -3.97
CA ASN A 2 -6.30 -3.96 -3.44
C ASN A 2 -5.59 -4.81 -4.52
N LYS A 3 -6.11 -4.81 -5.75
CA LYS A 3 -5.58 -5.65 -6.85
C LYS A 3 -4.15 -5.28 -7.27
N ILE A 4 -3.80 -3.99 -7.31
CA ILE A 4 -2.44 -3.55 -7.66
C ILE A 4 -1.43 -3.91 -6.55
N ILE A 5 -1.84 -3.73 -5.29
CA ILE A 5 -1.04 -4.03 -4.10
C ILE A 5 -0.75 -5.53 -4.05
N LEU A 6 -1.76 -6.36 -4.31
CA LEU A 6 -1.61 -7.81 -4.36
C LEU A 6 -0.68 -8.26 -5.51
N GLN A 7 -0.84 -7.69 -6.71
CA GLN A 7 0.03 -7.98 -7.86
C GLN A 7 1.49 -7.57 -7.59
N PHE A 8 1.69 -6.42 -6.97
CA PHE A 8 3.03 -5.96 -6.56
C PHE A 8 3.63 -6.87 -5.48
N GLY A 9 2.83 -7.27 -4.49
CA GLY A 9 3.26 -8.24 -3.49
C GLY A 9 3.66 -9.57 -4.14
N LEU A 10 2.85 -10.10 -5.06
CA LEU A 10 3.15 -11.33 -5.81
C LEU A 10 4.45 -11.22 -6.62
N LEU A 11 4.70 -10.08 -7.25
CA LEU A 11 5.97 -9.83 -7.94
C LEU A 11 7.16 -9.95 -6.97
N VAL A 12 7.08 -9.30 -5.80
CA VAL A 12 8.15 -9.38 -4.80
C VAL A 12 8.27 -10.78 -4.19
N PHE A 13 7.16 -11.50 -4.04
CA PHE A 13 7.16 -12.90 -3.63
C PHE A 13 7.98 -13.76 -4.59
N PHE A 14 7.71 -13.67 -5.91
CA PHE A 14 8.47 -14.44 -6.90
C PHE A 14 9.94 -14.03 -6.97
N LEU A 15 10.24 -12.73 -6.84
CA LEU A 15 11.63 -12.26 -6.75
C LEU A 15 12.35 -12.83 -5.52
N ALA A 16 11.68 -12.87 -4.35
CA ALA A 16 12.22 -13.48 -3.15
C ALA A 16 12.48 -14.98 -3.34
N VAL A 17 11.56 -15.71 -3.96
CA VAL A 17 11.75 -17.13 -4.29
C VAL A 17 12.99 -17.33 -5.17
N ILE A 18 13.13 -16.54 -6.24
CA ILE A 18 14.29 -16.60 -7.15
C ILE A 18 15.59 -16.32 -6.40
N PHE A 19 15.58 -15.32 -5.50
CA PHE A 19 16.75 -14.93 -4.71
C PHE A 19 17.16 -16.02 -3.70
N PHE A 20 16.21 -16.61 -2.98
CA PHE A 20 16.47 -17.65 -1.99
C PHE A 20 16.81 -19.01 -2.63
N SER A 21 16.28 -19.28 -3.82
CA SER A 21 16.60 -20.49 -4.60
C SER A 21 18.11 -20.58 -4.92
N GLN A 22 18.77 -19.44 -5.13
CA GLN A 22 20.21 -19.38 -5.43
C GLN A 22 21.10 -19.68 -4.21
N ARG A 23 20.54 -19.82 -3.00
CA ARG A 23 21.32 -19.97 -1.75
C ARG A 23 21.50 -21.41 -1.29
N GLY A 24 21.03 -22.40 -2.05
CA GLY A 24 21.18 -23.83 -1.72
C GLY A 24 20.44 -24.27 -0.45
N ILE A 25 19.46 -23.48 0.01
CA ILE A 25 18.61 -23.81 1.16
C ILE A 25 17.43 -24.70 0.76
N PRO A 26 16.81 -25.44 1.70
CA PRO A 26 15.68 -26.31 1.42
C PRO A 26 14.49 -25.56 0.80
N LEU A 27 13.75 -26.22 -0.09
CA LEU A 27 12.58 -25.64 -0.76
C LEU A 27 11.52 -25.12 0.22
N GLN A 28 11.31 -25.84 1.32
CA GLN A 28 10.37 -25.44 2.37
C GLN A 28 10.77 -24.11 3.03
N ASP A 29 12.07 -23.92 3.29
CA ASP A 29 12.60 -22.68 3.86
C ASP A 29 12.51 -21.51 2.88
N ILE A 30 12.76 -21.78 1.59
CA ILE A 30 12.62 -20.79 0.52
C ILE A 30 11.19 -20.25 0.49
N LEU A 31 10.20 -21.14 0.45
CA LEU A 31 8.79 -20.78 0.41
C LEU A 31 8.37 -20.04 1.69
N LEU A 32 8.76 -20.53 2.87
CA LEU A 32 8.41 -19.92 4.14
C LEU A 32 8.94 -18.48 4.25
N LYS A 33 10.23 -18.27 3.92
CA LYS A 33 10.87 -16.94 4.00
C LYS A 33 10.28 -15.98 2.98
N SER A 34 10.07 -16.44 1.74
CA SER A 34 9.48 -15.63 0.68
C SER A 34 8.03 -15.26 1.01
N PHE A 35 7.26 -16.19 1.57
CA PHE A 35 5.88 -15.95 1.99
C PHE A 35 5.81 -14.96 3.16
N LEU A 36 6.70 -15.06 4.14
CA LEU A 36 6.79 -14.08 5.23
C LEU A 36 7.04 -12.67 4.69
N ILE A 37 8.01 -12.51 3.79
CA ILE A 37 8.33 -11.22 3.16
C ILE A 37 7.11 -10.68 2.39
N PHE A 38 6.43 -11.55 1.64
CA PHE A 38 5.22 -11.19 0.91
C PHE A 38 4.13 -10.64 1.83
N ILE A 39 3.83 -11.33 2.94
CA ILE A 39 2.80 -10.90 3.88
C ILE A 39 3.17 -9.57 4.52
N VAL A 40 4.38 -9.45 5.06
CA VAL A 40 4.84 -8.22 5.72
C VAL A 40 4.80 -7.03 4.77
N LEU A 41 5.33 -7.20 3.56
CA LEU A 41 5.34 -6.14 2.55
C LEU A 41 3.93 -5.74 2.12
N THR A 42 3.06 -6.72 1.86
CA THR A 42 1.68 -6.48 1.40
C THR A 42 0.87 -5.74 2.45
N VAL A 43 1.02 -6.11 3.73
CA VAL A 43 0.35 -5.42 4.85
C VAL A 43 0.86 -3.98 4.96
N MET A 44 2.18 -3.77 4.95
CA MET A 44 2.78 -2.43 5.04
C MET A 44 2.33 -1.54 3.89
N LEU A 45 2.34 -2.05 2.66
CA LEU A 45 1.93 -1.31 1.47
C LEU A 45 0.43 -0.99 1.51
N SER A 46 -0.40 -1.89 2.05
CA SER A 46 -1.83 -1.65 2.24
C SER A 46 -2.09 -0.53 3.22
N ILE A 47 -1.39 -0.51 4.37
CA ILE A 47 -1.48 0.56 5.36
C ILE A 47 -1.04 1.89 4.73
N ALA A 48 0.09 1.90 4.04
CA ALA A 48 0.60 3.10 3.36
C ALA A 48 -0.40 3.64 2.33
N ALA A 49 -1.01 2.76 1.53
CA ALA A 49 -2.01 3.14 0.54
C ALA A 49 -3.27 3.75 1.18
N ILE A 50 -3.73 3.19 2.31
CA ILE A 50 -4.88 3.74 3.07
C ILE A 50 -4.56 5.12 3.62
N VAL A 51 -3.38 5.29 4.24
CA VAL A 51 -2.94 6.58 4.77
C VAL A 51 -2.83 7.62 3.65
N PHE A 52 -2.24 7.24 2.52
CA PHE A 52 -2.08 8.14 1.37
C PHE A 52 -3.45 8.58 0.81
N MET A 53 -4.38 7.64 0.61
CA MET A 53 -5.75 7.97 0.21
C MET A 53 -6.43 8.90 1.20
N LYS A 54 -6.30 8.64 2.50
CA LYS A 54 -6.91 9.46 3.56
C LYS A 54 -6.35 10.89 3.54
N SER A 55 -5.05 11.06 3.33
CA SER A 55 -4.42 12.38 3.21
C SER A 55 -4.93 13.17 2.01
N ILE A 56 -5.04 12.53 0.84
CA ILE A 56 -5.61 13.16 -0.36
C ILE A 56 -7.07 13.56 -0.13
N ASN A 57 -7.87 12.65 0.41
CA ASN A 57 -9.30 12.89 0.59
C ASN A 57 -9.58 13.97 1.64
N LYS A 58 -8.76 14.05 2.69
CA LYS A 58 -8.82 15.12 3.68
C LYS A 58 -8.50 16.49 3.05
N SER A 59 -7.45 16.58 2.25
CA SER A 59 -7.10 17.82 1.54
C SER A 59 -8.21 18.31 0.61
N SER A 60 -8.91 17.40 -0.07
CA SER A 60 -10.05 17.74 -0.93
C SER A 60 -11.26 18.24 -0.14
N LEU A 61 -11.58 17.57 0.98
CA LEU A 61 -12.68 17.96 1.87
C LEU A 61 -12.44 19.31 2.54
N ASP A 62 -11.22 19.57 3.03
CA ASP A 62 -10.87 20.83 3.68
C ASP A 62 -10.98 22.00 2.67
N LYS A 63 -10.55 21.80 1.41
CA LYS A 63 -10.65 22.80 0.34
C LYS A 63 -12.09 23.12 -0.08
N SER A 64 -12.96 22.10 -0.10
CA SER A 64 -14.39 22.28 -0.38
C SER A 64 -15.12 23.05 0.74
N LYS A 65 -14.73 22.76 1.99
CA LYS A 65 -15.28 23.42 3.17
C LYS A 65 -14.91 24.91 3.22
N GLU A 66 -13.64 25.23 2.92
CA GLU A 66 -13.15 26.60 2.80
C GLU A 66 -13.87 27.38 1.68
N LEU A 67 -14.10 26.77 0.52
CA LEU A 67 -14.87 27.41 -0.56
C LEU A 67 -16.30 27.72 -0.15
N THR A 68 -16.95 26.77 0.52
CA THR A 68 -18.34 26.92 0.99
C THR A 68 -18.44 28.02 2.03
N GLU A 69 -17.50 28.09 2.97
CA GLU A 69 -17.44 29.11 4.03
C GLU A 69 -17.19 30.52 3.49
N ASN A 70 -16.33 30.67 2.46
CA ASN A 70 -16.13 31.95 1.78
C ASN A 70 -17.36 32.40 0.97
N LEU A 71 -18.13 31.46 0.41
CA LEU A 71 -19.35 31.76 -0.35
C LEU A 71 -20.53 32.16 0.56
N THR A 72 -20.66 31.57 1.75
CA THR A 72 -21.70 31.96 2.72
C THR A 72 -21.29 33.15 3.60
N GLY A 73 -20.00 33.41 3.80
CA GLY A 73 -19.49 34.55 4.57
C GLY A 73 -19.57 35.91 3.84
N SER A 74 -19.65 35.91 2.50
CA SER A 74 -19.74 37.14 1.68
C SER A 74 -21.15 37.75 1.59
N SER A 75 -22.14 37.20 2.31
CA SER A 75 -23.54 37.64 2.29
C SER A 75 -23.96 38.44 3.54
N LYS A 76 -23.03 39.16 4.19
CA LYS A 76 -23.34 40.13 5.25
C LYS A 76 -22.84 41.52 4.90
#